data_AF-A0A7X6UU17-F1
#
_entry.id   AF-A0A7X6UU17-F1
#
_cell.length_a   1.000
_cell.length_b   1.000
_cell.length_c   1.000
_cell.angle_alpha   90.00
_cell.angle_beta   90.00
_cell.angle_gamma   90.00
#
_symmetry.space_group_name_H-M   'P 1'
#
loop_
_entity.id
_entity.type
_entity.pdbx_description
1 polymer ?
#
loop_
_entity_poly.entity_id
_entity_poly.type
_entity_poly.pdbx_seq_one_letter_code
_entity_poly.pdbx_strand_id
1 'polypeptide(L)'
;MSGKDFFDDDLIQRRDAVHEVKMGPGQDMSGAANVPSSEAVPVQDLDLIPLTQRKEELNGQMASKLDELERLRSRQEALEHEKSALELLRSNQEKYETGKREMIDRFEQSLVALERESILLQQRLELLADTERRFKDLLTELRAFNEEQWPAESSGFRETLTKALAVIDNTRKEYNKAVARVEVLRENQSVSQGAKPLFYDEMQMHPAPQRTFGDWLKIGVAVSFPVALMLAALIGVLLYKLY
;
A
#
# COMPACT_ATOMS: atom_id res chain seq x y z
N MET A 1 8.35 47.09 -3.18
CA MET A 1 7.53 46.98 -1.95
C MET A 1 7.47 45.49 -1.61
N SER A 2 8.49 44.99 -0.90
CA SER A 2 8.54 44.82 0.57
C SER A 2 7.58 43.74 1.06
N GLY A 3 8.14 42.62 1.53
CA GLY A 3 7.39 41.43 1.94
C GLY A 3 8.21 40.39 2.71
N LYS A 4 8.94 40.85 3.73
CA LYS A 4 9.32 40.13 4.97
C LYS A 4 10.12 38.83 4.83
N ASP A 5 11.43 39.04 4.78
CA ASP A 5 12.48 38.08 5.09
C ASP A 5 12.87 38.27 6.56
N PHE A 6 12.14 37.63 7.49
CA PHE A 6 12.15 37.99 8.92
C PHE A 6 12.51 36.84 9.87
N PHE A 7 13.06 35.72 9.38
CA PHE A 7 13.21 34.52 10.23
C PHE A 7 14.55 33.79 10.28
N ASP A 8 15.58 34.11 9.50
CA ASP A 8 16.74 33.18 9.42
C ASP A 8 18.14 33.67 9.80
N ASP A 9 18.36 34.94 10.21
CA ASP A 9 19.75 35.42 10.45
C ASP A 9 20.18 35.54 11.93
N ASP A 10 19.24 35.65 12.89
CA ASP A 10 19.58 35.88 14.31
C ASP A 10 19.93 34.60 15.11
N LEU A 11 19.71 33.41 14.54
CA LEU A 11 19.89 32.13 15.24
C LEU A 11 21.31 31.53 15.11
N ILE A 12 22.12 32.01 14.16
CA ILE A 12 23.45 31.44 13.90
C ILE A 12 24.54 32.14 14.72
N GLN A 13 24.33 33.40 15.12
CA GLN A 13 25.38 34.22 15.75
C GLN A 13 25.63 33.94 17.25
N ARG A 14 24.72 33.24 17.95
CA ARG A 14 24.88 32.95 19.39
C ARG A 14 25.77 31.73 19.71
N ARG A 15 26.11 30.89 18.73
CA ARG A 15 26.94 29.70 18.98
C ARG A 15 28.44 29.97 18.95
N ASP A 16 28.89 31.07 18.35
CA ASP A 16 30.31 31.38 18.19
C ASP A 16 30.87 32.33 19.26
N ALA A 17 30.02 32.95 20.09
CA ALA A 17 30.43 33.97 21.07
C ALA A 17 30.77 33.43 22.48
N VAL A 18 30.85 32.11 22.70
CA VAL A 18 31.04 31.53 24.05
C VAL A 18 32.42 30.86 24.26
N HIS A 19 33.32 30.89 23.27
CA HIS A 19 34.69 30.40 23.43
C HIS A 19 35.73 31.52 23.46
N GLU A 20 35.72 32.35 24.51
CA GLU A 20 36.95 33.06 24.90
C GLU A 20 36.96 33.42 26.39
N VAL A 21 37.22 32.43 27.24
CA VAL A 21 37.67 32.68 28.61
C VAL A 21 39.20 32.60 28.62
N LYS A 22 39.80 33.79 28.60
CA LYS A 22 41.22 34.10 28.69
C LYS A 22 41.81 33.61 30.02
N MET A 23 42.59 32.52 29.99
CA MET A 23 43.46 32.12 31.12
C MET A 23 44.73 32.99 31.10
N GLY A 24 44.97 33.69 32.21
CA GLY A 24 46.19 34.46 32.46
C GLY A 24 47.33 33.59 33.04
N PRO A 25 48.58 34.07 33.03
CA PRO A 25 49.77 33.27 33.30
C PRO A 25 50.18 33.31 34.78
N GLY A 26 50.59 32.16 35.32
CA GLY A 26 51.24 32.03 36.63
C GLY A 26 51.84 30.64 36.73
N GLN A 27 53.12 30.47 36.35
CA GLN A 27 54.29 30.59 37.22
C GLN A 27 54.58 29.26 37.93
N ASP A 28 55.65 28.63 37.45
CA ASP A 28 56.31 27.46 38.00
C ASP A 28 56.62 27.62 39.49
N MET A 29 56.48 26.55 40.26
CA MET A 29 57.42 26.19 41.34
C MET A 29 57.27 24.72 41.70
N SER A 30 58.19 23.93 41.16
CA SER A 30 58.62 22.65 41.71
C SER A 30 59.52 22.93 42.93
N GLY A 31 59.21 22.30 44.06
CA GLY A 31 60.01 22.43 45.28
C GLY A 31 59.63 21.36 46.30
N ALA A 32 60.46 20.33 46.38
CA ALA A 32 60.41 19.32 47.44
C ALA A 32 60.88 19.92 48.78
N ALA A 33 60.14 19.66 49.87
CA ALA A 33 60.64 19.62 51.25
C ALA A 33 59.53 19.04 52.14
N ASN A 34 59.70 17.83 52.66
CA ASN A 34 60.25 17.53 53.99
C ASN A 34 59.16 17.56 55.09
N VAL A 35 58.82 16.37 55.58
CA VAL A 35 57.93 16.14 56.73
C VAL A 35 58.76 16.28 58.02
N PRO A 36 58.29 17.03 59.02
CA PRO A 36 58.58 16.71 60.40
C PRO A 36 57.30 16.30 61.15
N SER A 37 57.42 15.21 61.89
CA SER A 37 56.47 14.73 62.89
C SER A 37 56.50 15.60 64.17
N SER A 38 55.47 15.43 65.00
CA SER A 38 55.19 16.03 66.33
C SER A 38 54.34 17.30 66.23
N GLU A 39 53.25 17.51 66.96
CA GLU A 39 52.93 17.08 68.32
C GLU A 39 51.41 17.34 68.55
N ALA A 40 50.77 16.58 69.43
CA ALA A 40 49.35 16.73 69.73
C ALA A 40 49.09 18.03 70.52
N VAL A 41 48.23 18.90 69.98
CA VAL A 41 47.76 20.14 70.62
C VAL A 41 46.26 19.98 70.96
N PRO A 42 45.83 20.38 72.17
CA PRO A 42 44.58 19.92 72.77
C PRO A 42 43.35 20.60 72.18
N VAL A 43 42.26 19.84 72.20
CA VAL A 43 40.87 20.19 71.83
C VAL A 43 40.45 21.51 72.48
N GLN A 44 40.21 22.54 71.67
CA GLN A 44 39.48 23.75 72.06
C GLN A 44 38.10 23.72 71.40
N ASP A 45 37.07 23.55 72.24
CA ASP A 45 35.67 23.27 71.90
C ASP A 45 34.84 24.51 71.49
N LEU A 46 35.44 25.59 70.96
CA LEU A 46 34.74 26.88 70.86
C LEU A 46 34.70 27.60 69.50
N ASP A 47 34.98 26.92 68.38
CA ASP A 47 34.88 27.51 67.02
C ASP A 47 33.88 26.78 66.07
N LEU A 48 33.05 25.89 66.60
CA LEU A 48 32.08 25.14 65.77
C LEU A 48 30.88 25.99 65.32
N ILE A 49 30.57 27.10 65.98
CA ILE A 49 29.38 27.91 65.73
C ILE A 49 29.41 28.64 64.36
N PRO A 50 30.50 29.32 63.93
CA PRO A 50 30.55 29.95 62.60
C PRO A 50 30.63 28.93 61.45
N LEU A 51 31.26 27.76 61.68
CA LEU A 51 31.35 26.68 60.68
C LEU A 51 30.04 25.92 60.51
N THR A 52 29.27 25.76 61.60
CA THR A 52 27.92 25.17 61.54
C THR A 52 26.95 26.10 60.84
N GLN A 53 26.95 27.41 61.14
CA GLN A 53 26.15 28.39 60.40
C GLN A 53 26.49 28.42 58.91
N ARG A 54 27.78 28.42 58.54
CA ARG A 54 28.20 28.38 57.13
C ARG A 54 27.83 27.07 56.44
N LYS A 55 27.93 25.93 57.14
CA LYS A 55 27.46 24.63 56.62
C LYS A 55 25.95 24.65 56.39
N GLU A 56 25.19 25.27 57.27
CA GLU A 56 23.74 25.35 57.21
C GLU A 56 23.27 26.27 56.07
N GLU A 57 23.96 27.40 55.84
CA GLU A 57 23.76 28.26 54.68
C GLU A 57 24.11 27.55 53.36
N LEU A 58 25.21 26.80 53.31
CA LEU A 58 25.58 25.98 52.15
C LEU A 58 24.56 24.86 51.89
N ASN A 59 24.05 24.24 52.96
CA ASN A 59 23.01 23.20 52.84
C ASN A 59 21.69 23.80 52.35
N GLY A 60 21.33 25.01 52.80
CA GLY A 60 20.18 25.76 52.30
C GLY A 60 20.32 26.15 50.83
N GLN A 61 21.51 26.58 50.40
CA GLN A 61 21.80 26.85 48.99
C GLN A 61 21.77 25.57 48.14
N MET A 62 22.31 24.45 48.65
CA MET A 62 22.23 23.16 47.97
C MET A 62 20.77 22.69 47.86
N ALA A 63 19.97 22.80 48.92
CA ALA A 63 18.55 22.47 48.89
C ALA A 63 17.78 23.33 47.89
N SER A 64 18.05 24.64 47.87
CA SER A 64 17.47 25.58 46.89
C SER A 64 17.87 25.25 45.46
N LYS A 65 19.14 24.88 45.21
CA LYS A 65 19.63 24.47 43.88
C LYS A 65 19.05 23.12 43.43
N LEU A 66 18.83 22.19 44.35
CA LEU A 66 18.18 20.92 44.07
C LEU A 66 16.69 21.10 43.73
N ASP A 67 15.98 21.98 44.43
CA ASP A 67 14.59 22.33 44.13
C ASP A 67 14.47 23.05 42.77
N GLU A 68 15.40 23.97 42.47
CA GLU A 68 15.49 24.59 41.14
C GLU A 68 15.72 23.55 40.03
N LEU A 69 16.60 22.57 40.26
CA LEU A 69 16.86 21.47 39.34
C LEU A 69 15.64 20.58 39.13
N GLU A 70 14.91 20.23 40.19
CA GLU A 70 13.68 19.42 40.11
C GLU A 70 12.60 20.16 39.31
N ARG A 71 12.43 21.47 39.58
CA ARG A 71 11.50 22.32 38.83
C ARG A 71 11.87 22.44 37.35
N LEU A 72 13.16 22.57 37.04
CA LEU A 72 13.66 22.59 35.67
C LEU A 72 13.42 21.24 34.98
N ARG A 73 13.67 20.13 35.66
CA ARG A 73 13.43 18.78 35.15
C ARG A 73 11.95 18.54 34.84
N SER A 74 11.06 18.93 35.75
CA SER A 74 9.60 18.84 35.53
C SER A 74 9.15 19.65 34.31
N ARG A 75 9.70 20.86 34.11
CA ARG A 75 9.44 21.66 32.90
C ARG A 75 9.98 21.01 31.64
N GLN A 76 11.18 20.42 31.70
CA GLN A 76 11.75 19.71 30.57
C GLN A 76 10.88 18.52 30.16
N GLU A 77 10.44 17.72 31.13
CA GLU A 77 9.55 16.57 30.88
C GLU A 77 8.21 17.02 30.27
N ALA A 78 7.61 18.11 30.77
CA ALA A 78 6.40 18.68 30.17
C ALA A 78 6.61 19.14 28.72
N LEU A 79 7.76 19.77 28.42
CA LEU A 79 8.12 20.18 27.06
C LEU A 79 8.39 18.98 26.13
N GLU A 80 9.04 17.93 26.62
CA GLU A 80 9.26 16.70 25.86
C GLU A 80 7.94 16.01 25.54
N HIS A 81 7.01 15.97 26.49
CA HIS A 81 5.66 15.47 26.25
C HIS A 81 4.90 16.30 25.21
N GLU A 82 4.90 17.63 25.32
CA GLU A 82 4.24 18.51 24.35
C GLU A 82 4.85 18.34 22.95
N LYS A 83 6.19 18.28 22.86
CA LYS A 83 6.90 18.01 21.61
C LYS A 83 6.46 16.67 21.01
N SER A 84 6.42 15.60 21.81
CA SER A 84 6.00 14.28 21.35
C SER A 84 4.54 14.28 20.83
N ALA A 85 3.65 15.03 21.49
CA ALA A 85 2.26 15.16 21.08
C ALA A 85 2.12 15.93 19.77
N LEU A 86 2.89 17.01 19.58
CA LEU A 86 2.93 17.77 18.33
C LEU A 86 3.52 16.96 17.18
N GLU A 87 4.57 16.18 17.44
CA GLU A 87 5.15 15.27 16.44
C GLU A 87 4.15 14.19 16.01
N LEU A 88 3.41 13.59 16.96
CA LEU A 88 2.35 12.64 16.66
C LEU A 88 1.24 13.27 15.83
N LEU A 89 0.79 14.48 16.20
CA LEU A 89 -0.24 15.20 15.46
C LEU A 89 0.22 15.49 14.02
N ARG A 90 1.47 15.94 13.85
CA ARG A 90 2.06 16.18 12.53
C ARG A 90 2.15 14.90 11.70
N SER A 91 2.59 13.80 12.31
CA SER A 91 2.64 12.49 11.65
C SER A 91 1.24 12.03 11.23
N ASN A 92 0.23 12.22 12.07
CA ASN A 92 -1.16 11.86 11.74
C ASN A 92 -1.72 12.74 10.62
N GLN A 93 -1.41 14.03 10.60
CA GLN A 93 -1.80 14.92 9.49
C GLN A 93 -1.17 14.49 8.17
N GLU A 94 0.12 14.15 8.17
CA GLU A 94 0.81 13.67 6.97
C GLU A 94 0.22 12.35 6.46
N LYS A 95 -0.06 11.40 7.36
CA LYS A 95 -0.75 10.14 7.02
C LYS A 95 -2.14 10.39 6.45
N TYR A 96 -2.90 11.30 7.05
CA TYR A 96 -4.23 11.67 6.58
C TYR A 96 -4.19 12.29 5.18
N GLU A 97 -3.33 13.29 4.95
CA GLU A 97 -3.23 13.94 3.64
C GLU A 97 -2.74 12.98 2.56
N THR A 98 -1.73 12.16 2.88
CA THR A 98 -1.20 11.13 1.96
C THR A 98 -2.26 10.08 1.65
N GLY A 99 -2.91 9.51 2.68
CA GLY A 99 -3.94 8.49 2.51
C GLY A 99 -5.16 9.03 1.78
N LYS A 100 -5.57 10.28 2.05
CA LYS A 100 -6.65 10.95 1.32
C LYS A 100 -6.31 11.11 -0.16
N ARG A 101 -5.10 11.59 -0.50
CA ARG A 101 -4.67 11.74 -1.89
C ARG A 101 -4.62 10.38 -2.60
N GLU A 102 -4.02 9.38 -1.98
CA GLU A 102 -3.94 8.03 -2.53
C GLU A 102 -5.34 7.44 -2.80
N MET A 103 -6.27 7.60 -1.86
CA MET A 103 -7.63 7.11 -2.04
C MET A 103 -8.38 7.86 -3.14
N ILE A 104 -8.19 9.17 -3.27
CA ILE A 104 -8.76 9.94 -4.38
C ILE A 104 -8.23 9.41 -5.71
N ASP A 105 -6.91 9.26 -5.85
CA ASP A 105 -6.29 8.76 -7.09
C ASP A 105 -6.80 7.34 -7.43
N ARG A 106 -6.91 6.45 -6.44
CA ARG A 106 -7.47 5.10 -6.61
C ARG A 106 -8.93 5.14 -7.05
N PHE A 107 -9.74 6.01 -6.44
CA PHE A 107 -11.14 6.15 -6.82
C PHE A 107 -11.28 6.69 -8.24
N GLU A 108 -10.52 7.71 -8.62
CA GLU A 108 -10.51 8.25 -9.98
C GLU A 108 -10.15 7.17 -11.02
N GLN A 109 -9.11 6.38 -10.76
CA GLN A 109 -8.73 5.26 -11.63
C GLN A 109 -9.83 4.20 -11.72
N SER A 110 -10.45 3.85 -10.59
CA SER A 110 -11.53 2.85 -10.54
C SER A 110 -12.80 3.32 -11.25
N LEU A 111 -13.14 4.61 -11.16
CA LEU A 111 -14.28 5.21 -11.84
C LEU A 111 -14.07 5.15 -13.36
N VAL A 112 -12.89 5.52 -13.85
CA VAL A 112 -12.55 5.41 -15.27
C VAL A 112 -12.61 3.96 -15.76
N ALA A 113 -12.15 3.01 -14.95
CA ALA A 113 -12.25 1.59 -15.28
C ALA A 113 -13.71 1.12 -15.35
N LEU A 114 -14.54 1.52 -14.40
CA LEU A 114 -15.96 1.20 -14.35
C LEU A 114 -16.74 1.83 -15.52
N GLU A 115 -16.44 3.07 -15.89
CA GLU A 115 -17.02 3.74 -17.04
C GLU A 115 -16.71 3.00 -18.34
N ARG A 116 -15.45 2.56 -18.52
CA ARG A 116 -15.06 1.74 -19.67
C ARG A 116 -15.84 0.42 -19.71
N GLU A 117 -15.99 -0.25 -18.57
CA GLU A 117 -16.78 -1.47 -18.48
C GLU A 117 -18.25 -1.22 -18.81
N SER A 118 -18.84 -0.13 -18.31
CA SER A 118 -20.21 0.28 -18.64
C SER A 118 -20.41 0.47 -20.14
N ILE A 119 -19.50 1.16 -20.82
CA ILE A 119 -19.55 1.37 -22.27
C ILE A 119 -19.49 0.02 -23.01
N LEU A 120 -18.58 -0.87 -22.59
CA LEU A 120 -18.46 -2.21 -23.20
C LEU A 120 -19.73 -3.05 -22.99
N LEU A 121 -20.35 -2.98 -21.82
CA LEU A 121 -21.62 -3.66 -21.54
C LEU A 121 -22.77 -3.09 -22.37
N GLN A 122 -22.83 -1.77 -22.55
CA GLN A 122 -23.82 -1.12 -23.41
C GLN A 122 -23.68 -1.55 -24.87
N GLN A 123 -22.46 -1.55 -25.42
CA GLN A 123 -22.21 -2.01 -26.78
C GLN A 123 -22.61 -3.49 -26.98
N ARG A 124 -22.37 -4.33 -25.97
CA ARG A 124 -22.79 -5.73 -25.98
C ARG A 124 -24.31 -5.87 -25.98
N LEU A 125 -24.99 -5.08 -25.15
CA LEU A 125 -26.44 -5.06 -25.09
C LEU A 125 -27.05 -4.67 -26.43
N GLU A 126 -26.48 -3.66 -27.10
CA GLU A 126 -26.89 -3.25 -28.44
C GLU A 126 -26.72 -4.39 -29.45
N LEU A 127 -25.57 -5.06 -29.46
CA LEU A 127 -25.32 -6.18 -30.39
C LEU A 127 -26.24 -7.39 -30.12
N LEU A 128 -26.57 -7.66 -28.86
CA LEU A 128 -27.55 -8.69 -28.49
C LEU A 128 -28.96 -8.31 -28.95
N ALA A 129 -29.36 -7.05 -28.76
CA ALA A 129 -30.65 -6.54 -29.23
C ALA A 129 -30.78 -6.60 -30.76
N ASP A 130 -29.72 -6.26 -31.49
CA ASP A 130 -29.65 -6.42 -32.95
C ASP A 130 -29.78 -7.88 -33.37
N THR A 131 -29.12 -8.79 -32.65
CA THR A 131 -29.21 -10.23 -32.91
C THR A 131 -30.63 -10.76 -32.65
N GLU A 132 -31.26 -10.34 -31.56
CA GLU A 132 -32.65 -10.68 -31.24
C GLU A 132 -33.59 -10.20 -32.35
N ARG A 133 -33.44 -8.94 -32.78
CA ARG A 133 -34.22 -8.39 -33.89
C ARG A 133 -34.05 -9.22 -35.16
N ARG A 134 -32.81 -9.57 -35.51
CA ARG A 134 -32.52 -10.40 -36.68
C ARG A 134 -33.20 -11.76 -36.58
N PHE A 135 -33.21 -12.38 -35.41
CA PHE A 135 -33.92 -13.65 -35.21
C PHE A 135 -35.44 -13.52 -35.37
N LYS A 136 -36.04 -12.43 -34.88
CA LYS A 136 -37.47 -12.15 -35.12
C LYS A 136 -37.77 -11.98 -36.60
N ASP A 137 -36.92 -11.28 -37.35
CA ASP A 137 -37.07 -11.09 -38.80
C ASP A 137 -36.99 -12.44 -39.53
N LEU A 138 -35.97 -13.26 -39.23
CA LEU A 138 -35.80 -14.60 -39.82
C LEU A 138 -36.99 -15.52 -39.49
N LEU A 139 -37.50 -15.47 -38.26
CA LEU A 139 -38.68 -16.23 -37.85
C LEU A 139 -39.93 -15.79 -38.64
N THR A 140 -40.07 -14.48 -38.86
CA THR A 140 -41.19 -13.92 -39.63
C THR A 140 -41.10 -14.34 -41.10
N GLU A 141 -39.91 -14.33 -41.69
CA GLU A 141 -39.66 -14.81 -43.06
C GLU A 141 -40.05 -16.29 -43.22
N LEU A 142 -39.68 -17.14 -42.25
CA LEU A 142 -40.07 -18.57 -42.25
C LEU A 142 -41.58 -18.78 -42.05
N ARG A 143 -42.22 -17.98 -41.21
CA ARG A 143 -43.66 -18.07 -40.96
C ARG A 143 -44.51 -17.51 -42.10
N ALA A 144 -43.91 -16.74 -43.00
CA ALA A 144 -44.59 -16.19 -44.17
C ALA A 144 -44.82 -17.25 -45.26
N PHE A 145 -44.18 -18.43 -45.18
CA PHE A 145 -44.52 -19.53 -46.05
C PHE A 145 -45.96 -19.98 -45.80
N ASN A 146 -46.76 -19.98 -46.86
CA ASN A 146 -48.10 -20.51 -46.86
C ASN A 146 -48.18 -21.61 -47.92
N GLU A 147 -48.09 -22.86 -47.49
CA GLU A 147 -48.13 -24.03 -48.36
C GLU A 147 -49.49 -24.20 -49.06
N GLU A 148 -50.57 -23.63 -48.52
CA GLU A 148 -51.91 -23.71 -49.11
C GLU A 148 -52.05 -22.90 -50.40
N GLN A 149 -51.20 -21.90 -50.61
CA GLN A 149 -51.23 -21.03 -51.79
C GLN A 149 -50.31 -21.51 -52.91
N TRP A 150 -49.66 -22.69 -52.76
CA TRP A 150 -48.71 -23.17 -53.74
C TRP A 150 -49.41 -23.64 -55.02
N PRO A 151 -48.83 -23.40 -56.22
CA PRO A 151 -49.43 -23.83 -57.48
C PRO A 151 -49.62 -25.35 -57.52
N ALA A 152 -50.82 -25.80 -57.91
CA ALA A 152 -51.10 -27.23 -58.11
C ALA A 152 -50.41 -27.81 -59.35
N GLU A 153 -50.02 -26.96 -60.31
CA GLU A 153 -49.25 -27.38 -61.49
C GLU A 153 -47.83 -27.83 -61.10
N SER A 154 -47.42 -29.00 -61.61
CA SER A 154 -46.15 -29.62 -61.23
C SER A 154 -44.91 -28.77 -61.57
N SER A 155 -44.96 -27.88 -62.57
CA SER A 155 -43.88 -26.96 -62.91
C SER A 155 -43.79 -25.81 -61.90
N GLY A 156 -44.91 -25.13 -61.62
CA GLY A 156 -44.99 -24.03 -60.65
C GLY A 156 -44.70 -24.47 -59.21
N PHE A 157 -45.09 -25.69 -58.84
CA PHE A 157 -44.75 -26.29 -57.55
C PHE A 157 -43.23 -26.46 -57.38
N ARG A 158 -42.54 -26.98 -58.40
CA ARG A 158 -41.07 -27.19 -58.33
C ARG A 158 -40.31 -25.88 -58.20
N GLU A 159 -40.76 -24.83 -58.88
CA GLU A 159 -40.15 -23.50 -58.81
C GLU A 159 -40.34 -22.87 -57.42
N THR A 160 -41.56 -22.89 -56.89
CA THR A 160 -41.88 -22.36 -55.55
C THR A 160 -41.17 -23.12 -54.45
N LEU A 161 -41.08 -24.45 -54.54
CA LEU A 161 -40.31 -25.28 -53.62
C LEU A 161 -38.82 -24.94 -53.64
N THR A 162 -38.24 -24.73 -54.82
CA THR A 162 -36.82 -24.35 -54.95
C THR A 162 -36.56 -22.98 -54.33
N LYS A 163 -37.48 -22.02 -54.50
CA LYS A 163 -37.41 -20.70 -53.86
C LYS A 163 -37.52 -20.81 -52.33
N ALA A 164 -38.46 -21.59 -51.82
CA ALA A 164 -38.61 -21.82 -50.38
C ALA A 164 -37.36 -22.47 -49.77
N LEU A 165 -36.78 -23.48 -50.43
CA LEU A 165 -35.52 -24.09 -50.00
C LEU A 165 -34.37 -23.09 -49.99
N ALA A 166 -34.26 -22.22 -50.99
CA ALA A 166 -33.24 -21.18 -51.03
C ALA A 166 -33.36 -20.19 -49.87
N VAL A 167 -34.58 -19.80 -49.49
CA VAL A 167 -34.85 -18.95 -48.32
C VAL A 167 -34.47 -19.67 -47.02
N ILE A 168 -34.86 -20.95 -46.86
CA ILE A 168 -34.48 -21.76 -45.69
C ILE A 168 -32.96 -21.87 -45.54
N ASP A 169 -32.24 -22.13 -46.64
CA ASP A 169 -30.78 -22.19 -46.63
C ASP A 169 -30.14 -20.85 -46.29
N ASN A 170 -30.70 -19.75 -46.78
CA ASN A 170 -30.27 -18.40 -46.41
C ASN A 170 -30.49 -18.13 -44.92
N THR A 171 -31.66 -18.44 -44.39
CA THR A 171 -31.96 -18.31 -42.96
C THR A 171 -31.02 -19.14 -42.10
N ARG A 172 -30.71 -20.39 -42.50
CA ARG A 172 -29.75 -21.25 -41.78
C ARG A 172 -28.36 -20.60 -41.72
N LYS A 173 -27.87 -20.04 -42.83
CA LYS A 173 -26.58 -19.34 -42.88
C LYS A 173 -26.57 -18.13 -41.96
N GLU A 174 -27.63 -17.32 -42.01
CA GLU A 174 -27.76 -16.11 -41.19
C GLU A 174 -27.87 -16.42 -39.70
N TYR A 175 -28.60 -17.48 -39.33
CA TYR A 175 -28.66 -17.99 -37.96
C TYR A 175 -27.27 -18.42 -37.46
N ASN A 176 -26.56 -19.26 -38.23
CA ASN A 176 -25.22 -19.71 -37.86
C ASN A 176 -24.25 -18.55 -37.68
N LYS A 177 -24.31 -17.55 -38.57
CA LYS A 177 -23.50 -16.32 -38.50
C LYS A 177 -23.83 -15.47 -37.26
N ALA A 178 -25.10 -15.40 -36.87
CA ALA A 178 -25.53 -14.67 -35.68
C ALA A 178 -25.13 -15.40 -34.39
N VAL A 179 -25.30 -16.72 -34.33
CA VAL A 179 -24.83 -17.55 -33.20
C VAL A 179 -23.32 -17.45 -33.03
N ALA A 180 -22.55 -17.54 -34.11
CA ALA A 180 -21.10 -17.37 -34.05
C ALA A 180 -20.70 -15.98 -33.52
N ARG A 181 -21.43 -14.91 -33.90
CA ARG A 181 -21.21 -13.56 -33.38
C ARG A 181 -21.46 -13.48 -31.87
N VAL A 182 -22.52 -14.11 -31.36
CA VAL A 182 -22.83 -14.16 -29.92
C VAL A 182 -21.80 -14.97 -29.14
N GLU A 183 -21.30 -16.07 -29.72
CA GLU A 183 -20.28 -16.90 -29.06
C GLU A 183 -18.95 -16.15 -28.88
N VAL A 184 -18.50 -15.43 -29.91
CA VAL A 184 -17.29 -14.58 -29.82
C VAL A 184 -17.44 -13.50 -28.74
N LEU A 185 -18.63 -12.93 -28.57
CA LEU A 185 -18.89 -11.98 -27.48
C LEU A 185 -18.75 -12.61 -26.10
N ARG A 186 -19.20 -13.85 -25.94
CA ARG A 186 -19.11 -14.60 -24.68
C ARG A 186 -17.67 -14.97 -24.34
N GLU A 187 -16.88 -15.38 -25.33
CA GLU A 187 -15.46 -15.68 -25.15
C GLU A 187 -14.69 -14.44 -24.69
N ASN A 188 -14.94 -13.28 -25.30
CA ASN A 188 -14.32 -12.00 -24.90
C ASN A 188 -14.65 -11.57 -23.46
N GLN A 189 -15.75 -12.05 -22.86
CA GLN A 189 -16.08 -11.78 -21.47
C GLN A 189 -15.17 -12.56 -20.52
N SER A 190 -14.89 -13.83 -20.84
CA SER A 190 -14.08 -14.71 -20.00
C SER A 190 -12.63 -14.22 -19.87
N VAL A 191 -12.09 -13.62 -20.94
CA VAL A 191 -10.75 -13.01 -20.95
C VAL A 191 -10.70 -11.73 -20.13
N SER A 192 -11.77 -10.92 -20.13
CA SER A 192 -11.85 -9.67 -19.35
C SER A 192 -12.02 -9.90 -17.85
N GLN A 193 -12.66 -11.00 -17.42
CA GLN A 193 -12.83 -11.36 -16.00
C GLN A 193 -11.57 -11.96 -15.36
N GLY A 194 -10.52 -12.26 -16.16
CA GLY A 194 -9.22 -12.70 -15.65
C GLY A 194 -8.38 -11.58 -14.99
N ALA A 195 -8.77 -10.32 -15.17
CA ALA A 195 -8.22 -9.20 -14.43
C ALA A 195 -8.83 -9.20 -13.02
N LYS A 196 -8.13 -9.85 -12.08
CA LYS A 196 -8.54 -9.93 -10.67
C LYS A 196 -9.00 -8.55 -10.16
N PRO A 197 -10.14 -8.46 -9.47
CA PRO A 197 -10.54 -7.22 -8.81
C PRO A 197 -9.46 -6.85 -7.78
N LEU A 198 -8.94 -5.63 -7.87
CA LEU A 198 -8.04 -4.99 -6.89
C LEU A 198 -8.74 -4.67 -5.54
N PHE A 199 -9.87 -5.31 -5.29
CA PHE A 199 -10.69 -5.16 -4.09
C PHE A 199 -10.50 -6.43 -3.27
N TYR A 200 -9.37 -6.53 -2.56
CA TYR A 200 -9.14 -7.27 -1.31
C TYR A 200 -7.63 -7.20 -1.04
N ASP A 201 -7.18 -6.09 -0.45
CA ASP A 201 -6.46 -6.23 0.82
C ASP A 201 -6.64 -4.96 1.64
N GLU A 202 -7.20 -5.19 2.81
CA GLU A 202 -7.68 -4.27 3.81
C GLU A 202 -6.51 -3.96 4.73
N MET A 203 -6.19 -2.67 4.93
CA MET A 203 -5.66 -2.12 6.18
C MET A 203 -4.71 -3.01 7.01
N GLN A 204 -3.78 -3.70 6.37
CA GLN A 204 -2.64 -4.31 7.02
C GLN A 204 -1.41 -3.59 6.53
N MET A 205 -0.93 -2.70 7.38
CA MET A 205 0.44 -2.21 7.36
C MET A 205 1.36 -3.40 7.67
N HIS A 206 1.40 -4.37 6.77
CA HIS A 206 2.43 -5.38 6.70
C HIS A 206 3.38 -4.95 5.58
N PRO A 207 4.68 -4.78 5.87
CA PRO A 207 5.65 -4.59 4.81
C PRO A 207 5.48 -5.78 3.86
N ALA A 208 5.38 -5.48 2.56
CA ALA A 208 5.16 -6.45 1.49
C ALA A 208 5.86 -7.78 1.85
N PRO A 209 5.16 -8.94 1.87
CA PRO A 209 5.82 -10.19 2.13
C PRO A 209 6.83 -10.38 1.00
N GLN A 210 8.11 -10.11 1.32
CA GLN A 210 9.21 -10.49 0.46
C GLN A 210 9.04 -11.99 0.30
N ARG A 211 8.59 -12.42 -0.89
CA ARG A 211 8.38 -13.83 -1.19
C ARG A 211 9.69 -14.52 -0.88
N THR A 212 9.72 -15.21 0.26
CA THR A 212 10.93 -15.82 0.76
C THR A 212 11.29 -16.96 -0.19
N PHE A 213 12.58 -17.29 -0.30
CA PHE A 213 13.05 -18.35 -1.18
C PHE A 213 12.26 -19.67 -1.02
N GLY A 214 11.74 -19.94 0.18
CA GLY A 214 10.86 -21.08 0.46
C GLY A 214 9.52 -21.07 -0.28
N ASP A 215 8.93 -19.91 -0.57
CA ASP A 215 7.67 -19.82 -1.33
C ASP A 215 7.90 -20.04 -2.82
N TRP A 216 9.03 -19.56 -3.34
CA TRP A 216 9.48 -19.90 -4.70
C TRP A 216 9.81 -21.39 -4.84
N LEU A 217 10.40 -22.00 -3.81
CA LEU A 217 10.65 -23.44 -3.78
C LEU A 217 9.34 -24.24 -3.74
N LYS A 218 8.35 -23.83 -2.94
CA LYS A 218 7.02 -24.46 -2.91
C LYS A 218 6.31 -24.38 -4.26
N ILE A 219 6.39 -23.25 -4.94
CA ILE A 219 5.82 -23.08 -6.29
C ILE A 219 6.56 -23.99 -7.29
N GLY A 220 7.89 -24.07 -7.21
CA GLY A 220 8.69 -24.98 -8.04
C GLY A 220 8.38 -26.45 -7.80
N VAL A 221 8.18 -26.86 -6.54
CA VAL A 221 7.78 -28.22 -6.16
C VAL A 221 6.36 -28.52 -6.62
N ALA A 222 5.41 -27.58 -6.46
CA ALA A 222 4.03 -27.78 -6.89
C ALA A 222 3.92 -27.98 -8.42
N VAL A 223 4.70 -27.24 -9.21
CA VAL A 223 4.75 -27.38 -10.67
C VAL A 223 5.43 -28.67 -11.11
N SER A 224 6.47 -29.14 -10.41
CA SER A 224 7.20 -30.36 -10.74
C SER A 224 6.57 -31.65 -10.21
N PHE A 225 5.67 -31.56 -9.23
CA PHE A 225 4.95 -32.70 -8.63
C PHE A 225 4.19 -33.60 -9.63
N PRO A 226 3.36 -33.08 -10.57
CA PRO A 226 2.67 -33.92 -11.55
C PRO A 226 3.64 -34.64 -12.50
N VAL A 227 4.76 -34.01 -12.87
CA VAL A 227 5.80 -34.63 -13.71
C VAL A 227 6.53 -35.73 -12.94
N ALA A 228 6.86 -35.49 -11.66
CA ALA A 228 7.51 -36.47 -10.80
C ALA A 228 6.63 -37.71 -10.57
N LEU A 229 5.31 -37.53 -10.38
CA LEU A 229 4.36 -38.65 -10.27
C LEU A 229 4.29 -39.47 -11.55
N MET A 230 4.25 -38.83 -12.73
CA MET A 230 4.28 -39.53 -14.01
C MET A 230 5.57 -40.34 -14.19
N LEU A 231 6.71 -39.78 -13.80
CA LEU A 231 8.01 -40.44 -13.89
C LEU A 231 8.10 -41.63 -12.93
N ALA A 232 7.60 -41.49 -11.70
CA ALA A 232 7.53 -42.58 -10.73
C ALA A 232 6.59 -43.73 -11.20
N ALA A 233 5.44 -43.40 -11.79
CA ALA A 233 4.53 -44.40 -12.36
C ALA A 233 5.20 -45.15 -13.52
N LEU A 234 5.93 -44.44 -14.38
CA LEU A 234 6.65 -45.04 -15.50
C LEU A 234 7.78 -45.97 -15.04
N ILE A 235 8.53 -45.58 -14.00
CA ILE A 235 9.54 -46.44 -13.36
C ILE A 235 8.88 -47.68 -12.74
N GLY A 236 7.73 -47.52 -12.07
CA GLY A 236 7.00 -48.65 -11.50
C GLY A 236 6.56 -49.67 -12.55
N VAL A 237 6.07 -49.21 -13.69
CA VAL A 237 5.72 -50.08 -14.83
C VAL A 237 6.96 -50.77 -15.42
N LEU A 238 8.09 -50.07 -15.51
CA LEU A 238 9.36 -50.64 -15.97
C LEU A 238 9.87 -51.74 -15.04
N LEU A 239 9.80 -51.53 -13.71
CA LEU A 239 10.18 -52.52 -12.72
C LEU A 239 9.24 -53.73 -12.71
N TYR A 240 7.93 -53.50 -12.87
CA TYR A 240 6.95 -54.58 -13.01
C TYR A 240 7.16 -55.40 -14.30
N LYS A 241 7.63 -54.77 -15.37
CA LYS A 241 7.98 -55.47 -16.62
C LYS A 241 9.30 -56.22 -16.56
N LEU A 242 10.18 -55.88 -15.61
CA LEU A 242 11.51 -56.47 -15.45
C LEU A 242 11.52 -57.63 -14.45
N TYR A 243 10.46 -57.76 -13.63
CA TYR A 243 10.22 -58.84 -12.68
C TYR A 243 9.18 -59.82 -13.24
#